data_AF-A0A920JBR3-F1
#
_entry.id   AF-A0A920JBR3-F1
#
_cell.length_a   1.000
_cell.length_b   1.000
_cell.length_c   1.000
_cell.angle_alpha   90.00
_cell.angle_beta   90.00
_cell.angle_gamma   90.00
#
_symmetry.space_group_name_H-M   'P 1'
#
loop_
_entity.id
_entity.type
_entity.pdbx_description
1 polymer ?
#
loop_
_entity_poly.entity_id
_entity_poly.type
_entity_poly.pdbx_seq_one_letter_code
_entity_poly.pdbx_strand_id
1 'polypeptide(L)'
;MLDALEEETGISALIRKCGYLFVLTREIDVEHFQKTVELQNRLGVSTEWLDSQEVRKLAQPCFFEDALAGCINREDGLADPHSVVSAYINAAKRLGASCVTECNVTGIEMDGEHIAAVQTNQGSVSTRIVVNACGPWSQKPASWVGLELPVKPLRRQWLVTEGITAIPESFPFVIDFAQSLYFHSEGPGILTGMSNPHEKFGEDQSIDPLWEENHIEKAIQRMPLLGATGIKARQAGLYEVTPDAHPLLEKPRLMVFLS
;
A
#
# COMPACT_ATOMS: atom_id res chain seq x y z
N MET A 1 -4.92 -13.40 9.29
CA MET A 1 -5.85 -12.31 9.67
C MET A 1 -6.89 -12.10 8.59
N LEU A 2 -6.48 -11.82 7.34
CA LEU A 2 -7.45 -11.70 6.24
C LEU A 2 -8.11 -13.04 5.88
N ASP A 3 -7.44 -14.18 6.07
CA ASP A 3 -8.04 -15.50 5.78
C ASP A 3 -9.31 -15.82 6.60
N ALA A 4 -9.45 -15.23 7.79
CA ALA A 4 -10.64 -15.40 8.65
C ALA A 4 -11.67 -14.28 8.46
N LEU A 5 -11.36 -13.25 7.66
CA LEU A 5 -12.21 -12.06 7.53
C LEU A 5 -13.62 -12.42 7.03
N GLU A 6 -13.71 -13.28 6.02
CA GLU A 6 -15.01 -13.66 5.45
C GLU A 6 -15.85 -14.46 6.45
N GLU A 7 -15.22 -15.36 7.21
CA GLU A 7 -15.88 -16.14 8.26
C GLU A 7 -16.42 -15.24 9.39
N GLU A 8 -15.64 -14.25 9.82
CA GLU A 8 -16.01 -13.34 10.91
C GLU A 8 -16.99 -12.23 10.48
N THR A 9 -16.86 -11.75 9.24
CA THR A 9 -17.58 -10.56 8.77
C THR A 9 -18.74 -10.88 7.84
N GLY A 10 -18.76 -12.05 7.21
CA GLY A 10 -19.68 -12.43 6.13
C GLY A 10 -19.41 -11.73 4.80
N ILE A 11 -18.26 -11.03 4.67
CA ILE A 11 -17.88 -10.27 3.46
C ILE A 11 -16.51 -10.77 2.99
N SER A 12 -16.43 -11.20 1.74
CA SER A 12 -15.17 -11.64 1.14
C SER A 12 -14.23 -10.47 0.86
N ALA A 13 -12.95 -10.62 1.20
CA ALA A 13 -11.89 -9.69 0.82
C ALA A 13 -11.35 -9.93 -0.60
N LEU A 14 -11.94 -10.87 -1.34
CA LEU A 14 -11.51 -11.28 -2.68
C LEU A 14 -10.02 -11.63 -2.74
N ILE A 15 -9.54 -12.32 -1.70
CA ILE A 15 -8.12 -12.65 -1.55
C ILE A 15 -7.73 -13.61 -2.67
N ARG A 16 -6.76 -13.19 -3.47
CA ARG A 16 -6.13 -14.03 -4.50
C ARG A 16 -4.68 -14.25 -4.12
N LYS A 17 -4.37 -15.45 -3.66
CA LYS A 17 -3.01 -15.92 -3.37
C LYS A 17 -2.28 -16.29 -4.66
N CYS A 18 -1.89 -15.27 -5.43
CA CYS A 18 -1.15 -15.45 -6.68
C CYS A 18 0.38 -15.53 -6.47
N GLY A 19 0.85 -15.37 -5.22
CA GLY A 19 2.25 -15.27 -4.88
C GLY A 19 2.81 -13.86 -5.11
N TYR A 20 3.83 -13.52 -4.31
CA TYR A 20 4.51 -12.24 -4.35
C TYR A 20 5.98 -12.44 -4.69
N LEU A 21 6.33 -12.21 -5.96
CA LEU A 21 7.64 -12.46 -6.54
C LEU A 21 8.49 -11.18 -6.56
N PHE A 22 9.58 -11.18 -5.80
CA PHE A 22 10.65 -10.20 -5.96
C PHE A 22 11.68 -10.70 -6.97
N VAL A 23 11.98 -9.86 -7.96
CA VAL A 23 13.02 -10.09 -8.97
C VAL A 23 14.22 -9.21 -8.66
N LEU A 24 15.40 -9.83 -8.58
CA LEU A 24 16.64 -9.18 -8.18
C LEU A 24 17.62 -9.17 -9.35
N THR A 25 18.06 -7.97 -9.75
CA THR A 25 18.93 -7.74 -10.92
C THR A 25 20.27 -7.11 -10.54
N ARG A 26 20.52 -6.89 -9.23
CA ARG A 26 21.79 -6.36 -8.71
C ARG A 26 22.31 -7.28 -7.60
N GLU A 27 23.61 -7.53 -7.60
CA GLU A 27 24.29 -8.40 -6.60
C GLU A 27 24.04 -7.94 -5.16
N ILE A 28 24.05 -6.62 -4.92
CA ILE A 28 23.78 -6.06 -3.59
C ILE A 28 22.38 -6.42 -3.06
N ASP A 29 21.38 -6.51 -3.95
CA ASP A 29 20.03 -6.89 -3.57
C ASP A 29 19.95 -8.39 -3.32
N VAL A 30 20.68 -9.21 -4.08
CA VAL A 30 20.80 -10.66 -3.86
C VAL A 30 21.33 -10.95 -2.46
N GLU A 31 22.47 -10.37 -2.09
CA GLU A 31 23.05 -10.55 -0.76
C GLU A 31 22.12 -10.09 0.37
N HIS A 32 21.40 -9.00 0.16
CA HIS A 32 20.43 -8.48 1.13
C HIS A 32 19.25 -9.43 1.30
N PHE A 33 18.63 -9.86 0.19
CA PHE A 33 17.44 -10.70 0.22
C PHE A 33 17.73 -12.12 0.73
N GLN A 34 18.93 -12.68 0.53
CA GLN A 34 19.30 -13.97 1.14
C GLN A 34 19.15 -13.92 2.68
N LYS A 35 19.70 -12.86 3.30
CA LYS A 35 19.58 -12.65 4.76
C LYS A 35 18.13 -12.43 5.18
N THR A 36 17.35 -11.71 4.38
CA THR A 36 15.93 -11.45 4.62
C THR A 36 15.11 -12.74 4.54
N VAL A 37 15.34 -13.59 3.55
CA VAL A 37 14.65 -14.89 3.39
C VAL A 37 14.99 -15.84 4.54
N GLU A 38 16.26 -15.89 4.97
CA GLU A 38 16.64 -16.66 6.16
C GLU A 38 15.95 -16.16 7.43
N LEU A 39 15.83 -14.84 7.61
CA LEU A 39 15.10 -14.25 8.73
C LEU A 39 13.61 -14.58 8.68
N GLN A 40 12.97 -14.40 7.52
CA GLN A 40 11.56 -14.71 7.28
C GLN A 40 11.24 -16.17 7.63
N ASN A 41 12.04 -17.10 7.10
CA ASN A 41 11.86 -18.53 7.37
C ASN A 41 12.06 -18.89 8.85
N ARG A 42 13.04 -18.28 9.53
CA ARG A 42 13.19 -18.44 11.00
C ARG A 42 12.00 -17.92 11.80
N LEU A 43 11.30 -16.92 11.28
CA LEU A 43 10.06 -16.36 11.87
C LEU A 43 8.80 -17.10 11.40
N GLY A 44 8.92 -18.17 10.61
CA GLY A 44 7.81 -19.00 10.15
C GLY A 44 7.09 -18.48 8.89
N VAL A 45 7.67 -17.51 8.18
CA VAL A 45 7.18 -17.06 6.88
C VAL A 45 7.86 -17.90 5.80
N SER A 46 7.09 -18.74 5.10
CA SER A 46 7.57 -19.70 4.11
C SER A 46 7.98 -19.05 2.78
N THR A 47 9.06 -18.29 2.79
CA THR A 47 9.60 -17.65 1.58
C THR A 47 10.57 -18.59 0.87
N GLU A 48 10.29 -18.88 -0.39
CA GLU A 48 11.13 -19.66 -1.30
C GLU A 48 12.19 -18.75 -1.94
N TRP A 49 13.45 -19.20 -1.92
CA TRP A 49 14.51 -18.62 -2.75
C TRP A 49 14.46 -19.24 -4.15
N LEU A 50 14.67 -18.42 -5.18
CA LEU A 50 14.58 -18.83 -6.58
C LEU A 50 15.86 -18.48 -7.33
N ASP A 51 16.31 -19.38 -8.19
CA ASP A 51 17.33 -19.08 -9.18
C ASP A 51 16.78 -18.24 -10.35
N SER A 52 17.69 -17.72 -11.18
CA SER A 52 17.31 -16.89 -12.33
C SER A 52 16.37 -17.56 -13.33
N GLN A 53 16.47 -18.89 -13.50
CA GLN A 53 15.63 -19.63 -14.45
C GLN A 53 14.21 -19.79 -13.91
N GLU A 54 14.08 -20.07 -12.62
CA GLU A 54 12.79 -20.14 -11.93
C GLU A 54 12.09 -18.78 -11.95
N VAL A 55 12.83 -17.70 -11.68
CA VAL A 55 12.32 -16.32 -11.77
C VAL A 55 11.80 -16.03 -13.17
N ARG A 56 12.59 -16.26 -14.22
CA ARG A 56 12.18 -16.02 -15.61
C ARG A 56 10.93 -16.80 -15.98
N LYS A 57 10.77 -18.03 -15.49
CA LYS A 57 9.59 -18.87 -15.74
C LYS A 57 8.35 -18.32 -15.03
N LEU A 58 8.47 -17.96 -13.75
CA LEU A 58 7.34 -17.48 -12.94
C LEU A 58 6.90 -16.07 -13.30
N ALA A 59 7.84 -15.21 -13.70
CA ALA A 59 7.56 -13.83 -14.06
C ALA A 59 6.94 -13.68 -15.45
N GLN A 60 6.82 -14.74 -16.26
CA GLN A 60 6.20 -14.63 -17.58
C GLN A 60 4.78 -14.06 -17.47
N PRO A 61 4.42 -13.04 -18.27
CA PRO A 61 5.08 -12.64 -19.52
C PRO A 61 6.12 -11.50 -19.40
N CYS A 62 6.58 -11.14 -18.20
CA CYS A 62 7.70 -10.23 -18.04
C CYS A 62 9.02 -10.86 -18.52
N PHE A 63 9.91 -10.01 -19.05
CA PHE A 63 11.25 -10.32 -19.53
C PHE A 63 12.29 -9.85 -18.50
N PHE A 64 12.94 -10.83 -17.88
CA PHE A 64 13.99 -10.63 -16.88
C PHE A 64 15.22 -11.48 -17.22
N GLU A 65 15.79 -11.27 -18.40
CA GLU A 65 17.03 -11.94 -18.83
C GLU A 65 18.22 -11.60 -17.91
N ASP A 66 18.18 -10.42 -17.30
CA ASP A 66 19.13 -9.89 -16.31
C ASP A 66 18.82 -10.32 -14.87
N ALA A 67 17.80 -11.16 -14.62
CA ALA A 67 17.55 -11.68 -13.29
C ALA A 67 18.75 -12.50 -12.79
N LEU A 68 19.23 -12.17 -11.60
CA LEU A 68 20.26 -12.91 -10.89
C LEU A 68 19.63 -13.97 -9.98
N ALA A 69 18.59 -13.57 -9.26
CA ALA A 69 17.81 -14.43 -8.37
C ALA A 69 16.45 -13.78 -8.06
N GLY A 70 15.66 -14.44 -7.24
CA GLY A 70 14.43 -13.87 -6.69
C GLY A 70 13.98 -14.61 -5.45
N CYS A 71 12.87 -14.14 -4.90
CA CYS A 71 12.18 -14.87 -3.84
C CYS A 71 10.68 -14.72 -3.99
N ILE A 72 9.94 -15.75 -3.56
CA ILE A 72 8.49 -15.77 -3.60
C ILE A 72 7.93 -16.39 -2.34
N ASN A 73 6.86 -15.81 -1.82
CA ASN A 73 5.95 -16.52 -0.94
C ASN A 73 4.65 -16.74 -1.72
N ARG A 74 4.24 -18.00 -1.85
CA ARG A 74 3.07 -18.41 -2.65
C ARG A 74 1.74 -18.13 -1.96
N GLU A 75 1.76 -18.00 -0.64
CA GLU A 75 0.57 -17.69 0.15
C GLU A 75 0.26 -16.19 0.17
N ASP A 76 1.19 -15.36 -0.32
CA ASP A 76 0.97 -13.93 -0.50
C ASP A 76 0.16 -13.66 -1.77
N GLY A 77 -0.35 -12.44 -1.89
CA GLY A 77 -1.05 -12.02 -3.09
C GLY A 77 -1.82 -10.72 -2.90
N LEU A 78 -2.99 -10.68 -3.51
CA LEU A 78 -3.81 -9.48 -3.61
C LEU A 78 -5.07 -9.63 -2.77
N ALA A 79 -5.55 -8.52 -2.21
CA ALA A 79 -6.87 -8.39 -1.63
C ALA A 79 -7.51 -7.10 -2.14
N ASP A 80 -8.83 -7.07 -2.27
CA ASP A 80 -9.53 -5.84 -2.63
C ASP A 80 -9.63 -4.91 -1.41
N PRO A 81 -8.92 -3.77 -1.36
CA PRO A 81 -8.88 -2.92 -0.18
C PRO A 81 -10.26 -2.35 0.16
N HIS A 82 -11.10 -2.08 -0.84
CA HIS A 82 -12.45 -1.57 -0.61
C HIS A 82 -13.32 -2.61 0.12
N SER A 83 -13.27 -3.88 -0.31
CA SER A 83 -13.99 -4.98 0.33
C SER A 83 -13.49 -5.24 1.74
N VAL A 84 -12.17 -5.19 1.97
CA VAL A 84 -11.59 -5.33 3.32
C VAL A 84 -12.10 -4.22 4.26
N VAL A 85 -12.07 -2.96 3.84
CA VAL A 85 -12.56 -1.84 4.66
C VAL A 85 -14.06 -1.96 4.90
N SER A 86 -14.84 -2.31 3.87
CA SER A 86 -16.28 -2.51 3.98
C SER A 86 -16.63 -3.62 4.96
N ALA A 87 -15.87 -4.72 4.95
CA ALA A 87 -16.02 -5.83 5.88
C ALA A 87 -15.84 -5.39 7.33
N TYR A 88 -14.75 -4.66 7.62
CA TYR A 88 -14.49 -4.13 8.96
C TYR A 88 -15.54 -3.13 9.42
N ILE A 89 -15.97 -2.18 8.57
CA ILE A 89 -17.01 -1.21 8.91
C ILE A 89 -18.32 -1.93 9.27
N ASN A 90 -18.73 -2.92 8.46
CA ASN A 90 -19.96 -3.65 8.70
C ASN A 90 -19.88 -4.50 9.97
N ALA A 91 -18.76 -5.18 10.22
CA ALA A 91 -18.55 -5.92 11.46
C ALA A 91 -18.56 -5.01 12.69
N ALA A 92 -17.87 -3.87 12.63
CA ALA A 92 -17.87 -2.88 13.71
C ALA A 92 -19.28 -2.37 14.02
N LYS A 93 -20.08 -2.06 12.98
CA LYS A 93 -21.49 -1.65 13.14
C LYS A 93 -22.34 -2.73 13.82
N ARG A 94 -22.19 -4.00 13.46
CA ARG A 94 -22.90 -5.12 14.13
C ARG A 94 -22.55 -5.23 15.61
N LEU A 95 -21.32 -4.88 15.97
CA LEU A 95 -20.84 -4.86 17.35
C LEU A 95 -21.19 -3.56 18.10
N GLY A 96 -21.96 -2.65 17.48
CA GLY A 96 -22.47 -1.43 18.10
C GLY A 96 -21.65 -0.17 17.83
N ALA A 97 -20.62 -0.22 16.98
CA ALA A 97 -19.90 0.99 16.58
C ALA A 97 -20.76 1.86 15.66
N SER A 98 -20.61 3.18 15.77
CA SER A 98 -21.18 4.14 14.82
C SER A 98 -20.14 4.54 13.80
N CYS A 99 -20.46 4.46 12.52
CA CYS A 99 -19.61 4.93 11.43
C CYS A 99 -20.35 6.02 10.66
N VAL A 100 -19.82 7.24 10.71
CA VAL A 100 -20.43 8.43 10.12
C VAL A 100 -19.49 8.99 9.06
N THR A 101 -19.92 8.92 7.79
CA THR A 101 -19.21 9.51 6.66
C THR A 101 -19.64 10.97 6.45
N GLU A 102 -18.91 11.72 5.62
CA GLU A 102 -19.19 13.15 5.35
C GLU A 102 -19.19 14.02 6.63
N CYS A 103 -18.54 13.52 7.67
CA CYS A 103 -18.41 14.14 8.99
C CYS A 103 -16.95 14.55 9.19
N ASN A 104 -16.63 15.76 8.72
CA ASN A 104 -15.28 16.29 8.78
C ASN A 104 -14.99 16.76 10.20
N VAL A 105 -13.96 16.19 10.82
CA VAL A 105 -13.42 16.71 12.07
C VAL A 105 -12.75 18.06 11.80
N THR A 106 -13.05 19.05 12.63
CA THR A 106 -12.56 20.43 12.51
C THR A 106 -11.73 20.88 13.72
N GLY A 107 -11.77 20.13 14.82
CA GLY A 107 -11.03 20.43 16.03
C GLY A 107 -11.12 19.34 17.09
N ILE A 108 -10.24 19.40 18.09
CA ILE A 108 -10.30 18.58 19.31
C ILE A 108 -10.34 19.54 20.50
N GLU A 109 -11.36 19.41 21.32
CA GLU A 109 -11.54 20.21 22.53
C GLU A 109 -10.85 19.54 23.72
N MET A 110 -10.12 20.36 24.48
CA MET A 110 -9.34 19.94 25.64
C MET A 110 -9.93 20.50 26.93
N ASP A 111 -9.94 19.67 27.98
CA ASP A 111 -10.24 20.01 29.37
C ASP A 111 -8.98 19.73 30.19
N GLY A 112 -8.13 20.76 30.33
CA GLY A 112 -6.77 20.61 30.84
C GLY A 112 -5.92 19.70 29.94
N GLU A 113 -5.39 18.62 30.52
CA GLU A 113 -4.56 17.63 29.81
C GLU A 113 -5.39 16.49 29.16
N HIS A 114 -6.73 16.58 29.24
CA HIS A 114 -7.62 15.53 28.77
C HIS A 114 -8.44 16.00 27.57
N ILE A 115 -8.65 15.10 26.61
CA ILE A 115 -9.63 15.34 25.54
C ILE A 115 -11.02 15.40 26.18
N ALA A 116 -11.84 16.35 25.75
CA ALA A 116 -13.23 16.53 26.18
C ALA A 116 -14.21 16.19 25.06
N ALA A 117 -13.91 16.62 23.84
CA ALA A 117 -14.76 16.39 22.67
C ALA A 117 -13.99 16.48 21.35
N VAL A 118 -14.59 15.95 20.29
CA VAL A 118 -14.19 16.14 18.90
C VAL A 118 -15.22 17.03 18.22
N GLN A 119 -14.78 18.12 17.61
CA GLN A 119 -15.63 19.05 16.88
C GLN A 119 -15.73 18.62 15.42
N THR A 120 -16.94 18.61 14.86
CA THR A 120 -17.17 18.28 13.45
C THR A 120 -18.13 19.27 12.79
N ASN A 121 -18.25 19.20 11.46
CA ASN A 121 -19.26 19.93 10.70
C ASN A 121 -20.71 19.48 10.98
N GLN A 122 -20.93 18.41 11.75
CA GLN A 122 -22.26 17.88 12.11
C GLN A 122 -22.54 17.98 13.62
N GLY A 123 -21.67 18.62 14.39
CA GLY A 123 -21.79 18.79 15.84
C GLY A 123 -20.60 18.22 16.61
N SER A 124 -20.61 18.38 17.93
CA SER A 124 -19.54 17.88 18.80
C SER A 124 -19.84 16.49 19.32
N VAL A 125 -18.81 15.64 19.37
CA VAL A 125 -18.87 14.29 19.97
C VAL A 125 -18.03 14.29 21.25
N SER A 126 -18.68 14.18 22.41
CA SER A 126 -17.96 14.09 23.69
C SER A 126 -17.20 12.76 23.80
N THR A 127 -15.91 12.83 24.11
CA THR A 127 -15.06 11.65 24.28
C THR A 127 -13.81 12.01 25.08
N ARG A 128 -13.22 11.02 25.76
CA ARG A 128 -11.91 11.14 26.41
C ARG A 128 -10.77 10.54 25.60
N ILE A 129 -11.08 9.82 24.53
CA ILE A 129 -10.10 9.08 23.71
C ILE A 129 -10.37 9.37 22.24
N VAL A 130 -9.30 9.68 21.51
CA VAL A 130 -9.29 9.83 20.05
C VAL A 130 -8.15 9.00 19.51
N VAL A 131 -8.42 8.25 18.44
CA VAL A 131 -7.39 7.54 17.66
C VAL A 131 -7.24 8.27 16.34
N ASN A 132 -6.05 8.78 16.05
CA ASN A 132 -5.75 9.46 14.79
C ASN A 132 -5.33 8.43 13.74
N ALA A 133 -6.26 8.11 12.83
CA ALA A 133 -6.07 7.19 11.71
C ALA A 133 -6.28 7.91 10.36
N CYS A 134 -5.89 9.19 10.28
CA CYS A 134 -6.15 10.04 9.11
C CYS A 134 -5.10 9.91 7.99
N GLY A 135 -4.32 8.83 7.97
CA GLY A 135 -3.31 8.55 6.95
C GLY A 135 -2.39 9.75 6.66
N PRO A 136 -2.26 10.22 5.41
CA PRO A 136 -1.40 11.36 5.07
C PRO A 136 -1.84 12.67 5.72
N TRP A 137 -3.11 12.80 6.14
CA TRP A 137 -3.64 14.00 6.79
C TRP A 137 -3.47 13.98 8.32
N SER A 138 -2.81 12.96 8.89
CA SER A 138 -2.69 12.78 10.34
C SER A 138 -2.03 13.95 11.08
N GLN A 139 -1.15 14.72 10.42
CA GLN A 139 -0.53 15.89 11.05
C GLN A 139 -1.56 16.98 11.43
N LYS A 140 -2.64 17.14 10.66
CA LYS A 140 -3.61 18.21 10.91
C LYS A 140 -4.41 18.00 12.20
N PRO A 141 -4.97 16.82 12.49
CA PRO A 141 -5.57 16.57 13.80
C PRO A 141 -4.58 16.62 14.97
N ALA A 142 -3.34 16.20 14.76
CA ALA A 142 -2.30 16.21 15.80
C ALA A 142 -1.96 17.64 16.27
N SER A 143 -1.91 18.60 15.34
CA SER A 143 -1.58 19.99 15.68
C SER A 143 -2.64 20.68 16.54
N TRP A 144 -3.91 20.26 16.48
CA TRP A 144 -4.97 20.79 17.35
C TRP A 144 -4.73 20.52 18.84
N VAL A 145 -3.94 19.49 19.16
CA VAL A 145 -3.54 19.14 20.52
C VAL A 145 -2.06 19.41 20.77
N GLY A 146 -1.42 20.24 19.93
CA GLY A 146 -0.03 20.67 20.09
C GLY A 146 1.02 19.61 19.74
N LEU A 147 0.65 18.54 19.02
CA LEU A 147 1.57 17.50 18.60
C LEU A 147 2.11 17.75 17.19
N GLU A 148 3.38 17.41 17.00
CA GLU A 148 4.04 17.36 15.69
C GLU A 148 4.37 15.90 15.36
N LEU A 149 3.74 15.38 14.32
CA LEU A 149 3.99 14.05 13.77
C LEU A 149 4.95 14.18 12.57
N PRO A 150 6.00 13.34 12.49
CA PRO A 150 6.92 13.34 11.37
C PRO A 150 6.33 12.61 10.15
N VAL A 151 5.05 12.82 9.84
CA VAL A 151 4.34 12.19 8.72
C VAL A 151 4.29 13.17 7.55
N LYS A 152 4.76 12.72 6.39
CA LYS A 152 4.75 13.51 5.17
C LYS A 152 3.98 12.78 4.06
N PRO A 153 2.96 13.41 3.47
CA PRO A 153 2.29 12.88 2.29
C PRO A 153 3.26 12.75 1.11
N LEU A 154 3.26 11.60 0.46
CA LEU A 154 4.05 11.35 -0.75
C LEU A 154 3.16 10.72 -1.82
N ARG A 155 3.17 11.29 -3.03
CA ARG A 155 2.38 10.76 -4.14
C ARG A 155 2.92 9.40 -4.62
N ARG A 156 2.00 8.47 -4.88
CA ARG A 156 2.21 7.19 -5.56
C ARG A 156 1.26 7.10 -6.74
N GLN A 157 1.73 6.54 -7.85
CA GLN A 157 1.02 6.56 -9.12
C GLN A 157 1.08 5.17 -9.76
N TRP A 158 0.01 4.81 -10.45
CA TRP A 158 -0.10 3.56 -11.19
C TRP A 158 -1.14 3.66 -12.30
N LEU A 159 -1.05 2.72 -13.23
CA LEU A 159 -1.90 2.59 -14.39
C LEU A 159 -2.55 1.20 -14.38
N VAL A 160 -3.76 1.12 -14.94
CA VAL A 160 -4.41 -0.15 -15.25
C VAL A 160 -4.64 -0.19 -16.75
N THR A 161 -4.23 -1.28 -17.39
CA THR A 161 -4.41 -1.47 -18.83
C THR A 161 -5.82 -1.94 -19.19
N GLU A 162 -6.16 -1.87 -20.46
CA GLU A 162 -7.24 -2.68 -21.03
C GLU A 162 -6.91 -4.19 -20.96
N GLY A 163 -7.87 -5.03 -21.36
CA GLY A 163 -7.75 -6.48 -21.23
C GLY A 163 -6.65 -7.08 -22.10
N ILE A 164 -5.90 -8.04 -21.55
CA ILE A 164 -4.78 -8.72 -22.20
C ILE A 164 -5.00 -10.22 -22.09
N THR A 165 -5.32 -10.88 -23.20
CA THR A 165 -5.64 -12.32 -23.22
C THR A 165 -4.44 -13.23 -22.97
N ALA A 166 -3.22 -12.72 -23.13
CA ALA A 166 -1.98 -13.48 -23.02
C ALA A 166 -1.44 -13.61 -21.59
N ILE A 167 -2.13 -13.08 -20.56
CA ILE A 167 -1.68 -13.16 -19.17
C ILE A 167 -2.15 -14.48 -18.55
N PRO A 168 -1.25 -15.35 -18.06
CA PRO A 168 -1.64 -16.57 -17.37
C PRO A 168 -2.41 -16.27 -16.07
N GLU A 169 -3.41 -17.10 -15.74
CA GLU A 169 -4.11 -17.01 -14.44
C GLU A 169 -3.17 -17.21 -13.23
N SER A 170 -2.03 -17.88 -13.44
CA SER A 170 -1.00 -18.08 -12.42
C SER A 170 -0.01 -16.92 -12.32
N PHE A 171 -0.19 -15.82 -13.08
CA PHE A 171 0.72 -14.69 -13.04
C PHE A 171 0.77 -14.08 -11.62
N PRO A 172 1.96 -14.04 -10.98
CA PRO A 172 2.10 -13.54 -9.62
C PRO A 172 2.09 -12.01 -9.57
N PHE A 173 2.08 -11.46 -8.35
CA PHE A 173 2.48 -10.07 -8.16
C PHE A 173 4.01 -9.99 -8.30
N VAL A 174 4.49 -9.33 -9.35
CA VAL A 174 5.92 -9.20 -9.67
C VAL A 174 6.44 -7.83 -9.28
N ILE A 175 7.60 -7.79 -8.60
CA ILE A 175 8.37 -6.57 -8.32
C ILE A 175 9.77 -6.67 -8.93
N ASP A 176 10.08 -5.77 -9.87
CA ASP A 176 11.45 -5.42 -10.22
C ASP A 176 11.99 -4.50 -9.12
N PHE A 177 12.76 -5.10 -8.20
CA PHE A 177 13.19 -4.41 -6.99
C PHE A 177 14.12 -3.23 -7.30
N ALA A 178 15.04 -3.40 -8.25
CA ALA A 178 16.03 -2.38 -8.59
C ALA A 178 15.39 -1.13 -9.20
N GLN A 179 14.32 -1.30 -9.98
CA GLN A 179 13.58 -0.19 -10.60
C GLN A 179 12.40 0.30 -9.75
N SER A 180 12.06 -0.40 -8.66
CA SER A 180 10.84 -0.17 -7.90
C SER A 180 9.58 -0.16 -8.79
N LEU A 181 9.58 -1.03 -9.81
CA LEU A 181 8.54 -1.21 -10.82
C LEU A 181 7.80 -2.52 -10.54
N TYR A 182 6.49 -2.53 -10.70
CA TYR A 182 5.72 -3.71 -10.34
C TYR A 182 4.53 -3.96 -11.27
N PHE A 183 4.06 -5.21 -11.25
CA PHE A 183 2.98 -5.71 -12.11
C PHE A 183 2.12 -6.71 -11.36
N HIS A 184 0.81 -6.59 -11.46
CA HIS A 184 -0.08 -7.69 -11.11
C HIS A 184 -1.35 -7.63 -11.95
N SER A 185 -2.10 -8.74 -12.01
CA SER A 185 -3.38 -8.78 -12.72
C SER A 185 -4.39 -7.85 -12.04
N GLU A 186 -5.16 -7.12 -12.84
CA GLU A 186 -6.27 -6.27 -12.39
C GLU A 186 -7.45 -6.46 -13.35
N GLY A 187 -8.41 -7.29 -12.93
CA GLY A 187 -9.44 -7.83 -13.82
C GLY A 187 -8.80 -8.51 -15.05
N PRO A 188 -9.24 -8.18 -16.29
CA PRO A 188 -8.65 -8.75 -17.49
C PRO A 188 -7.32 -8.10 -17.90
N GLY A 189 -6.87 -7.03 -17.23
CA GLY A 189 -5.67 -6.27 -17.58
C GLY A 189 -4.55 -6.43 -16.55
N ILE A 190 -3.59 -5.51 -16.62
CA ILE A 190 -2.45 -5.41 -15.69
C ILE A 190 -2.52 -4.06 -14.99
N LEU A 191 -2.35 -4.08 -13.66
CA LEU A 191 -1.97 -2.90 -12.90
C LEU A 191 -0.45 -2.84 -12.84
N THR A 192 0.12 -1.69 -13.18
CA THR A 192 1.55 -1.43 -13.05
C THR A 192 1.80 -0.03 -12.52
N GLY A 193 2.79 0.08 -11.63
CA GLY A 193 3.25 1.34 -11.08
C GLY A 193 4.74 1.29 -10.82
N MET A 194 5.33 2.47 -10.56
CA MET A 194 6.76 2.61 -10.33
C MET A 194 7.01 3.75 -9.34
N SER A 195 7.91 3.54 -8.39
CA SER A 195 8.29 4.61 -7.46
C SER A 195 9.06 5.72 -8.17
N ASN A 196 8.80 6.97 -7.81
CA ASN A 196 9.61 8.11 -8.22
C ASN A 196 10.51 8.55 -7.06
N PRO A 197 11.84 8.35 -7.13
CA PRO A 197 12.76 8.75 -6.05
C PRO A 197 12.91 10.28 -5.94
N HIS A 198 12.44 11.03 -6.93
CA HIS A 198 12.47 12.49 -6.95
C HIS A 198 11.09 13.11 -6.65
N GLU A 199 10.10 12.30 -6.27
CA GLU A 199 8.79 12.80 -5.86
C GLU A 199 8.92 13.71 -4.64
N LYS A 200 8.26 14.88 -4.70
CA LYS A 200 8.28 15.83 -3.59
C LYS A 200 7.18 15.48 -2.60
N PHE A 201 7.46 15.67 -1.32
CA PHE A 201 6.41 15.61 -0.31
C PHE A 201 5.37 16.70 -0.57
N GLY A 202 4.10 16.33 -0.45
CA GLY A 202 2.98 17.20 -0.73
C GLY A 202 1.69 16.41 -0.97
N GLU A 203 0.59 17.14 -1.08
CA GLU A 203 -0.76 16.57 -1.20
C GLU A 203 -1.25 16.50 -2.66
N ASP A 204 -0.36 16.73 -3.63
CA ASP A 204 -0.69 16.61 -5.05
C ASP A 204 -1.04 15.16 -5.41
N GLN A 205 -2.21 14.98 -6.01
CA GLN A 205 -2.75 13.69 -6.47
C GLN A 205 -3.11 13.75 -7.96
N SER A 206 -2.59 14.73 -8.70
CA SER A 206 -2.62 14.70 -10.15
C SER A 206 -1.63 13.67 -10.69
N ILE A 207 -1.88 13.17 -11.91
CA ILE A 207 -0.91 12.34 -12.62
C ILE A 207 0.23 13.24 -13.12
N ASP A 208 1.46 12.88 -12.81
CA ASP A 208 2.66 13.52 -13.35
C ASP A 208 2.97 12.95 -14.74
N PRO A 209 2.90 13.77 -15.82
CA PRO A 209 3.16 13.29 -17.18
C PRO A 209 4.57 12.77 -17.40
N LEU A 210 5.59 13.35 -16.74
CA LEU A 210 6.98 12.91 -16.88
C LEU A 210 7.20 11.56 -16.20
N TRP A 211 6.54 11.35 -15.06
CA TRP A 211 6.51 10.05 -14.42
C TRP A 211 5.80 9.02 -15.30
N GLU A 212 4.64 9.34 -15.87
CA GLU A 212 3.85 8.42 -16.70
C GLU A 212 4.67 7.97 -17.92
N GLU A 213 5.34 8.89 -18.62
CA GLU A 213 6.20 8.56 -19.77
C GLU A 213 7.33 7.60 -19.38
N ASN A 214 8.09 7.92 -18.33
CA ASN A 214 9.19 7.08 -17.86
C ASN A 214 8.68 5.72 -17.35
N HIS A 215 7.57 5.68 -16.62
CA HIS A 215 6.95 4.45 -16.13
C HIS A 215 6.52 3.55 -17.29
N ILE A 216 5.82 4.07 -18.29
CA ILE A 216 5.39 3.31 -19.46
C ILE A 216 6.59 2.74 -20.21
N GLU A 217 7.65 3.54 -20.41
CA GLU A 217 8.87 3.07 -21.09
C GLU A 217 9.48 1.87 -20.36
N LYS A 218 9.65 1.95 -19.03
CA LYS A 218 10.19 0.86 -18.21
C LYS A 218 9.26 -0.34 -18.14
N ALA A 219 7.95 -0.10 -18.04
CA ALA A 219 6.94 -1.14 -18.04
C ALA A 219 6.94 -1.94 -19.33
N ILE A 220 7.03 -1.29 -20.50
CA ILE A 220 7.12 -1.95 -21.81
C ILE A 220 8.45 -2.69 -21.97
N GLN A 221 9.56 -2.14 -21.47
CA GLN A 221 10.85 -2.85 -21.48
C GLN A 221 10.77 -4.19 -20.74
N ARG A 222 10.08 -4.25 -19.60
CA ARG A 222 9.85 -5.50 -18.86
C ARG A 222 8.72 -6.35 -19.41
N MET A 223 7.65 -5.76 -19.93
CA MET A 223 6.47 -6.49 -20.41
C MET A 223 6.03 -5.91 -21.77
N PRO A 224 6.69 -6.28 -22.89
CA PRO A 224 6.48 -5.71 -24.22
C PRO A 224 5.03 -5.72 -24.72
N LEU A 225 4.21 -6.68 -24.28
CA LEU A 225 2.80 -6.75 -24.64
C LEU A 225 1.99 -5.52 -24.19
N LEU A 226 2.49 -4.76 -23.20
CA LEU A 226 1.86 -3.51 -22.76
C LEU A 226 1.93 -2.44 -23.86
N GLY A 227 2.92 -2.49 -24.75
CA GLY A 227 3.07 -1.52 -25.84
C GLY A 227 1.98 -1.61 -26.92
N ALA A 228 1.21 -2.70 -26.94
CA ALA A 228 0.07 -2.88 -27.83
C ALA A 228 -1.30 -2.74 -27.13
N THR A 229 -1.32 -2.36 -25.85
CA THR A 229 -2.53 -2.30 -25.03
C THR A 229 -2.90 -0.85 -24.68
N GLY A 230 -4.20 -0.54 -24.64
CA GLY A 230 -4.69 0.75 -24.15
C GLY A 230 -4.56 0.89 -22.63
N ILE A 231 -4.62 2.12 -22.13
CA ILE A 231 -4.70 2.42 -20.70
C ILE A 231 -6.18 2.61 -20.33
N LYS A 232 -6.69 1.76 -19.44
CA LYS A 232 -8.07 1.81 -18.93
C LYS A 232 -8.24 2.85 -17.83
N ALA A 233 -7.27 2.95 -16.92
CA ALA A 233 -7.33 3.88 -15.80
C ALA A 233 -5.94 4.37 -15.38
N ARG A 234 -5.93 5.57 -14.79
CA ARG A 234 -4.77 6.21 -14.18
C ARG A 234 -5.15 6.59 -12.76
N GLN A 235 -4.28 6.35 -11.80
CA GLN A 235 -4.53 6.74 -10.43
C GLN A 235 -3.27 7.31 -9.81
N ALA A 236 -3.45 8.38 -9.05
CA ALA A 236 -2.49 8.85 -8.07
C ALA A 236 -3.17 8.89 -6.70
N GLY A 237 -2.39 8.58 -5.66
CA GLY A 237 -2.82 8.62 -4.27
C GLY A 237 -1.66 9.00 -3.37
N LEU A 238 -1.96 9.29 -2.10
CA LEU A 238 -0.97 9.70 -1.12
C LEU A 238 -0.65 8.56 -0.16
N TYR A 239 0.63 8.39 0.13
CA TYR A 239 1.12 7.57 1.22
C TYR A 239 1.55 8.47 2.38
N GLU A 240 1.28 8.06 3.61
CA GLU A 240 1.89 8.60 4.81
C GLU A 240 3.31 8.04 4.99
N VAL A 241 4.32 8.89 4.84
CA VAL A 241 5.73 8.48 4.97
C VAL A 241 6.31 9.08 6.24
N THR A 242 6.84 8.21 7.11
CA THR A 242 7.64 8.54 8.29
C THR A 242 9.15 8.46 7.95
N PRO A 243 10.05 9.05 8.77
CA PRO A 243 11.49 9.08 8.47
C PRO A 243 12.14 7.70 8.34
N ASP A 244 11.60 6.70 9.02
CA ASP A 244 12.07 5.30 9.02
C ASP A 244 11.13 4.35 8.25
N ALA A 245 10.08 4.89 7.63
CA ALA A 245 9.02 4.16 6.92
C ALA A 245 8.21 3.16 7.76
N HIS A 246 8.28 3.23 9.10
CA HIS A 246 7.44 2.43 10.00
C HIS A 246 6.17 3.17 10.43
N PRO A 247 5.10 2.45 10.82
CA PRO A 247 3.88 3.06 11.34
C PRO A 247 4.11 3.71 12.71
N LEU A 248 3.39 4.81 12.98
CA LEU A 248 3.34 5.43 14.30
C LEU A 248 2.20 4.82 15.14
N LEU A 249 2.53 3.96 16.10
CA LEU A 249 1.59 3.34 17.02
C LEU A 249 1.94 3.69 18.46
N GLU A 250 1.40 4.80 18.96
CA GLU A 250 1.71 5.30 20.31
C GLU A 250 0.49 5.98 20.95
N LYS A 251 0.48 6.01 22.29
CA LYS A 251 -0.37 6.89 23.09
C LYS A 251 0.50 8.03 23.66
N PRO A 252 0.56 9.20 23.00
CA PRO A 252 1.42 10.29 23.45
C PRO A 252 0.89 10.89 24.77
N ARG A 253 1.81 11.43 25.57
CA ARG A 253 1.45 12.33 26.67
C ARG A 253 1.26 13.74 26.11
N LEU A 254 0.06 14.29 26.25
CA LEU A 254 -0.21 15.68 25.92
C LEU A 254 0.39 16.55 27.03
N MET A 255 1.53 17.20 26.78
CA MET A 255 2.10 18.19 27.70
C MET A 255 1.79 19.59 27.19
N VAL A 256 1.23 20.43 28.05
CA VAL A 256 1.01 21.85 27.73
C VAL A 256 2.23 22.63 28.16
N PHE A 257 2.86 23.37 27.24
CA PHE A 257 3.74 24.47 27.61
C PHE A 257 2.87 25.58 28.19
N LEU A 258 2.92 25.74 29.52
CA LEU A 258 2.36 26.91 30.18
C LEU A 258 3.19 28.13 29.74
N SER A 259 2.59 29.01 28.93
CA SER A 259 3.10 30.37 28.68
C SER A 259 2.75 31.30 29.83
#